data_AF-A0A329BXU1-F1
#
_entry.id   AF-A0A329BXU1-F1
#
_cell.length_a   1.000
_cell.length_b   1.000
_cell.length_c   1.000
_cell.angle_alpha   90.00
_cell.angle_beta   90.00
_cell.angle_gamma   90.00
#
_symmetry.space_group_name_H-M   'P 1'
#
loop_
_entity.id
_entity.type
_entity.pdbx_description
1 polymer ?
#
loop_
_entity_poly.entity_id
_entity_poly.type
_entity_poly.pdbx_seq_one_letter_code
_entity_poly.pdbx_strand_id
1 'polypeptide(L)'
;MNKHSKKAHLEAAASHHEQAARYHHGASRHFDTAQGQDQDHAHAAHQAMMAHGHTLQAIDEAHEAGAHSTGAPPTTPASAAPGASHASVVGAAAKQHAAAAELHLQAAQHMRHAVKLFDQDRGAVAHDAQLALTLALRALSHGNEAARLFVRLAAVDA
;
A
#
# COMPACT_ATOMS: atom_id res chain seq x y z
N MET A 1 -24.96 12.61 -0.29
CA MET A 1 -25.05 11.17 -0.65
C MET A 1 -26.14 10.44 0.12
N ASN A 2 -26.73 9.42 -0.50
CA ASN A 2 -27.60 8.46 0.18
C ASN A 2 -26.78 7.35 0.89
N LYS A 3 -27.41 6.57 1.77
CA LYS A 3 -26.74 5.52 2.55
C LYS A 3 -26.12 4.42 1.70
N HIS A 4 -26.78 3.99 0.61
CA HIS A 4 -26.26 2.96 -0.29
C HIS A 4 -24.98 3.40 -1.02
N SER A 5 -24.87 4.67 -1.39
CA SER A 5 -23.66 5.26 -1.99
C SER A 5 -22.47 5.10 -1.06
N LYS A 6 -22.62 5.42 0.24
CA LYS A 6 -21.53 5.31 1.22
C LYS A 6 -21.05 3.87 1.43
N LYS A 7 -21.97 2.91 1.48
CA LYS A 7 -21.62 1.50 1.57
C LYS A 7 -20.87 1.02 0.32
N ALA A 8 -21.31 1.45 -0.86
CA ALA A 8 -20.63 1.14 -2.12
C ALA A 8 -19.20 1.72 -2.16
N HIS A 9 -19.00 2.93 -1.66
CA HIS A 9 -17.66 3.53 -1.53
C HIS A 9 -16.75 2.70 -0.60
N LEU A 10 -17.24 2.15 0.52
CA LEU A 10 -16.46 1.23 1.36
C LEU A 10 -16.10 -0.08 0.65
N GLU A 11 -17.01 -0.62 -0.18
CA GLU A 11 -16.75 -1.82 -0.97
C GLU A 11 -15.71 -1.57 -2.09
N ALA A 12 -15.77 -0.40 -2.72
CA ALA A 12 -14.81 0.05 -3.71
C ALA A 12 -13.43 0.23 -3.07
N ALA A 13 -13.35 0.93 -1.93
CA ALA A 13 -12.11 1.11 -1.17
C ALA A 13 -11.46 -0.22 -0.78
N ALA A 14 -12.26 -1.18 -0.29
CA ALA A 14 -11.77 -2.53 0.01
C ALA A 14 -11.15 -3.21 -1.22
N SER A 15 -11.85 -3.13 -2.36
CA SER A 15 -11.40 -3.76 -3.61
C SER A 15 -10.09 -3.12 -4.09
N HIS A 16 -9.98 -1.80 -4.08
CA HIS A 16 -8.75 -1.09 -4.42
C HIS A 16 -7.57 -1.47 -3.51
N HIS A 17 -7.78 -1.62 -2.21
CA HIS A 17 -6.73 -2.15 -1.32
C HIS A 17 -6.32 -3.59 -1.68
N GLU A 18 -7.27 -4.47 -2.03
CA GLU A 18 -6.94 -5.82 -2.50
C GLU A 18 -6.11 -5.80 -3.80
N GLN A 19 -6.42 -4.88 -4.73
CA GLN A 19 -5.60 -4.69 -5.93
C GLN A 19 -4.19 -4.16 -5.58
N ALA A 20 -4.09 -3.14 -4.73
CA ALA A 20 -2.81 -2.60 -4.29
C ALA A 20 -1.92 -3.67 -3.67
N ALA A 21 -2.49 -4.53 -2.81
CA ALA A 21 -1.78 -5.67 -2.23
C ALA A 21 -1.24 -6.65 -3.29
N ARG A 22 -2.05 -6.98 -4.31
CA ARG A 22 -1.63 -7.88 -5.40
C ARG A 22 -0.44 -7.31 -6.18
N TYR A 23 -0.50 -6.02 -6.51
CA TYR A 23 0.57 -5.36 -7.24
C TYR A 23 1.85 -5.23 -6.40
N HIS A 24 1.74 -4.96 -5.09
CA HIS A 24 2.91 -4.98 -4.21
C HIS A 24 3.52 -6.38 -4.05
N HIS A 25 2.72 -7.44 -3.94
CA HIS A 25 3.24 -8.81 -3.97
C HIS A 25 3.98 -9.13 -5.26
N GLY A 26 3.42 -8.72 -6.40
CA GLY A 26 4.11 -8.87 -7.68
C GLY A 26 5.45 -8.12 -7.66
N ALA A 27 5.47 -6.86 -7.22
CA ALA A 27 6.67 -6.04 -7.20
C ALA A 27 7.75 -6.69 -6.31
N SER A 28 7.35 -7.19 -5.14
CA SER A 28 8.23 -7.94 -4.25
C SER A 28 8.84 -9.17 -4.92
N ARG A 29 8.07 -9.91 -5.74
CA ARG A 29 8.55 -11.10 -6.45
C ARG A 29 9.55 -10.76 -7.54
N HIS A 30 9.38 -9.64 -8.24
CA HIS A 30 10.33 -9.19 -9.27
C HIS A 30 11.66 -8.70 -8.68
N PHE A 31 11.68 -8.29 -7.40
CA PHE A 31 12.92 -8.04 -6.67
C PHE A 31 13.52 -9.31 -6.05
N ASP A 32 12.78 -10.40 -5.92
CA ASP A 32 13.30 -11.59 -5.25
C ASP A 32 14.33 -12.34 -6.13
N THR A 33 15.51 -12.55 -5.57
CA THR A 33 16.70 -13.12 -6.22
C THR A 33 16.61 -14.63 -6.47
N ALA A 34 15.58 -15.30 -5.96
CA ALA A 34 15.50 -16.76 -5.92
C ALA A 34 15.32 -17.44 -7.30
N GLN A 35 15.02 -16.70 -8.37
CA GLN A 35 14.69 -17.29 -9.68
C GLN A 35 15.80 -17.23 -10.76
N GLY A 36 17.02 -16.77 -10.44
CA GLY A 36 18.19 -16.98 -11.30
C GLY A 36 18.10 -16.37 -12.73
N GLN A 37 17.23 -15.38 -12.94
CA GLN A 37 16.98 -14.74 -14.23
C GLN A 37 16.86 -13.23 -14.02
N ASP A 38 17.23 -12.45 -15.03
CA ASP A 38 17.27 -10.99 -15.04
C ASP A 38 16.22 -10.37 -14.12
N GLN A 39 16.68 -9.64 -13.09
CA GLN A 39 15.81 -8.90 -12.20
C GLN A 39 15.06 -7.87 -13.03
N ASP A 40 13.76 -8.08 -13.22
CA ASP A 40 12.93 -7.17 -14.00
C ASP A 40 12.47 -5.99 -13.14
N HIS A 41 13.45 -5.16 -12.82
CA HIS A 41 13.34 -3.91 -12.11
C HIS A 41 12.30 -2.97 -12.74
N ALA A 42 12.16 -2.98 -14.08
CA ALA A 42 11.14 -2.21 -14.77
C ALA A 42 9.72 -2.73 -14.48
N HIS A 43 9.51 -4.06 -14.48
CA HIS A 43 8.23 -4.64 -14.09
C HIS A 43 7.92 -4.41 -12.61
N ALA A 44 8.92 -4.50 -11.72
CA ALA A 44 8.74 -4.19 -10.31
C ALA A 44 8.27 -2.74 -10.10
N ALA A 45 8.93 -1.79 -10.77
CA ALA A 45 8.57 -0.37 -10.72
C ALA A 45 7.18 -0.11 -11.30
N HIS A 46 6.82 -0.74 -12.43
CA HIS A 46 5.49 -0.64 -13.01
C HIS A 46 4.40 -1.14 -12.05
N GLN A 47 4.61 -2.29 -11.42
CA GLN A 47 3.67 -2.84 -10.45
C GLN A 47 3.57 -1.96 -9.19
N ALA A 48 4.69 -1.42 -8.70
CA ALA A 48 4.68 -0.46 -7.60
C ALA A 48 3.85 0.80 -7.93
N MET A 49 3.94 1.30 -9.17
CA MET A 49 3.14 2.44 -9.64
C MET A 49 1.64 2.11 -9.70
N MET A 50 1.28 0.91 -10.19
CA MET A 50 -0.13 0.46 -10.19
C MET A 50 -0.69 0.33 -8.76
N ALA A 51 0.12 -0.20 -7.83
CA ALA A 51 -0.26 -0.28 -6.42
C ALA A 51 -0.50 1.10 -5.80
N HIS A 52 0.37 2.07 -6.13
CA HIS A 52 0.21 3.45 -5.69
C HIS A 52 -1.10 4.06 -6.19
N GLY A 53 -1.42 3.91 -7.47
CA GLY A 53 -2.68 4.40 -8.06
C GLY A 53 -3.92 3.85 -7.35
N HIS A 54 -3.96 2.54 -7.11
CA HIS A 54 -5.05 1.93 -6.36
C HIS A 54 -5.12 2.38 -4.90
N THR A 55 -3.98 2.70 -4.29
CA THR A 55 -3.98 3.23 -2.93
C THR A 55 -4.65 4.59 -2.85
N LEU A 56 -4.37 5.48 -3.81
CA LEU A 56 -5.03 6.79 -3.88
C LEU A 56 -6.54 6.65 -4.10
N GLN A 57 -6.95 5.79 -5.03
CA GLN A 57 -8.37 5.50 -5.27
C GLN A 57 -9.05 4.96 -4.01
N ALA A 58 -8.41 4.05 -3.26
CA ALA A 58 -8.97 3.53 -2.03
C ALA A 58 -9.17 4.61 -0.96
N ILE A 59 -8.24 5.57 -0.85
CA ILE A 59 -8.33 6.70 0.08
C ILE A 59 -9.46 7.64 -0.33
N ASP A 60 -9.58 7.97 -1.61
CA ASP A 60 -10.64 8.83 -2.13
C ASP A 60 -12.02 8.21 -1.89
N GLU A 61 -12.19 6.93 -2.20
CA GLU A 61 -13.43 6.18 -1.93
C GLU A 61 -13.73 6.13 -0.42
N ALA A 62 -12.73 5.92 0.44
CA ALA A 62 -12.91 5.97 1.89
C ALA A 62 -13.35 7.36 2.38
N HIS A 63 -12.83 8.44 1.78
CA HIS A 63 -13.26 9.80 2.08
C HIS A 63 -14.71 10.06 1.65
N GLU A 64 -15.12 9.60 0.48
CA GLU A 64 -16.52 9.68 0.02
C GLU A 64 -17.47 8.85 0.93
N ALA A 65 -16.98 7.75 1.52
CA ALA A 65 -17.74 7.04 2.55
C ALA A 65 -17.89 7.83 3.87
N GLY A 66 -17.12 8.90 4.06
CA GLY A 66 -17.11 9.75 5.25
C GLY A 66 -16.02 9.38 6.27
N ALA A 67 -15.00 8.62 5.88
CA ALA A 67 -13.80 8.43 6.69
C ALA A 67 -12.98 9.73 6.64
N HIS A 68 -12.74 10.37 7.77
CA HIS A 68 -11.91 11.56 7.85
C HIS A 68 -10.78 11.31 8.85
N SER A 69 -9.53 11.56 8.44
CA SER A 69 -8.40 11.53 9.37
C SER A 69 -8.18 12.91 9.99
N THR A 70 -7.91 12.95 11.30
CA THR A 70 -7.46 14.14 12.04
C THR A 70 -5.93 14.21 12.22
N GLY A 71 -5.15 13.43 11.47
CA GLY A 71 -3.70 13.54 11.55
C GLY A 71 -2.97 12.65 10.55
N ALA A 72 -2.09 13.26 9.75
CA ALA A 72 -1.08 12.54 9.01
C ALA A 72 0.05 12.18 9.99
N PRO A 73 0.43 10.89 10.15
CA PRO A 73 1.59 10.54 10.95
C PRO A 73 2.86 11.06 10.27
N PRO A 74 3.84 11.58 11.05
CA PRO A 74 5.11 12.02 10.50
C PRO A 74 5.87 10.82 9.93
N THR A 75 6.27 10.93 8.66
CA THR A 75 7.14 9.97 8.00
C THR A 75 8.59 10.32 8.31
N THR A 76 9.18 9.71 9.32
CA THR A 76 10.65 9.70 9.47
C THR A 76 11.25 8.73 8.46
N PRO A 77 12.04 9.19 7.47
CA PRO A 77 12.71 8.29 6.55
C PRO A 77 13.79 7.50 7.31
N ALA A 78 13.81 6.18 7.13
CA ALA A 78 14.90 5.35 7.62
C ALA A 78 16.12 5.60 6.71
N SER A 79 17.18 6.18 7.28
CA SER A 79 18.42 6.44 6.55
C SER A 79 19.21 5.14 6.45
N ALA A 80 19.15 4.45 5.30
CA ALA A 80 20.02 3.31 5.03
C ALA A 80 21.47 3.79 4.82
N ALA A 81 22.40 3.18 5.56
CA ALA A 81 23.81 3.54 5.61
C ALA A 81 24.50 3.52 4.23
N PRO A 82 25.45 4.43 3.97
CA PRO A 82 26.25 4.40 2.75
C PRO A 82 27.12 3.13 2.72
N GLY A 83 27.07 2.37 1.62
CA GLY A 83 27.90 1.17 1.39
C GLY A 83 27.15 -0.17 1.27
N ALA A 84 25.82 -0.18 1.19
CA ALA A 84 25.06 -1.42 1.01
C ALA A 84 25.26 -2.03 -0.39
N SER A 85 25.58 -3.33 -0.47
CA SER A 85 25.70 -4.07 -1.73
C SER A 85 24.38 -4.10 -2.51
N HIS A 86 24.44 -4.20 -3.84
CA HIS A 86 23.27 -4.28 -4.73
C HIS A 86 22.22 -5.30 -4.26
N ALA A 87 22.64 -6.53 -3.94
CA ALA A 87 21.75 -7.57 -3.42
C ALA A 87 21.06 -7.19 -2.09
N SER A 88 21.73 -6.41 -1.23
CA SER A 88 21.12 -5.92 0.02
C SER A 88 20.06 -4.86 -0.24
N VAL A 89 20.26 -3.97 -1.22
CA VAL A 89 19.30 -2.94 -1.59
C VAL A 89 18.07 -3.57 -2.25
N VAL A 90 18.27 -4.53 -3.14
CA VAL A 90 17.19 -5.31 -3.77
C VAL A 90 16.38 -6.09 -2.72
N GLY A 91 17.04 -6.82 -1.83
CA GLY A 91 16.36 -7.54 -0.75
C GLY A 91 15.60 -6.61 0.21
N ALA A 92 16.10 -5.38 0.42
CA ALA A 92 15.37 -4.38 1.19
C ALA A 92 14.12 -3.88 0.44
N ALA A 93 14.21 -3.60 -0.87
CA ALA A 93 13.08 -3.18 -1.68
C ALA A 93 11.97 -4.24 -1.73
N ALA A 94 12.33 -5.52 -1.88
CA ALA A 94 11.38 -6.64 -1.80
C ALA A 94 10.61 -6.64 -0.47
N LYS A 95 11.34 -6.52 0.66
CA LYS A 95 10.72 -6.47 2.00
C LYS A 95 9.78 -5.29 2.18
N GLN A 96 10.13 -4.11 1.64
CA GLN A 96 9.25 -2.95 1.70
C GLN A 96 7.93 -3.20 0.94
N HIS A 97 7.98 -3.82 -0.24
CA HIS A 97 6.77 -4.19 -0.98
C HIS A 97 5.95 -5.27 -0.29
N ALA A 98 6.57 -6.30 0.28
CA ALA A 98 5.87 -7.31 1.07
C ALA A 98 5.12 -6.69 2.27
N ALA A 99 5.77 -5.79 3.02
CA ALA A 99 5.15 -5.08 4.13
C ALA A 99 3.97 -4.20 3.68
N ALA A 100 4.11 -3.49 2.55
CA ALA A 100 3.02 -2.70 1.98
C ALA A 100 1.81 -3.59 1.59
N ALA A 101 2.07 -4.77 1.01
CA ALA A 101 1.01 -5.70 0.64
C ALA A 101 0.21 -6.19 1.85
N GLU A 102 0.88 -6.57 2.93
CA GLU A 102 0.22 -7.02 4.17
C GLU A 102 -0.65 -5.93 4.79
N LEU A 103 -0.16 -4.69 4.83
CA LEU A 103 -0.92 -3.55 5.35
C LEU A 103 -2.17 -3.27 4.50
N HIS A 104 -2.08 -3.41 3.18
CA HIS A 104 -3.26 -3.28 2.30
C HIS A 104 -4.26 -4.42 2.49
N LEU A 105 -3.81 -5.66 2.72
CA LEU A 105 -4.72 -6.75 3.05
C LEU A 105 -5.48 -6.49 4.36
N GLN A 106 -4.79 -5.98 5.38
CA GLN A 106 -5.42 -5.57 6.65
C GLN A 106 -6.39 -4.41 6.44
N ALA A 107 -6.03 -3.39 5.66
CA ALA A 107 -6.92 -2.27 5.33
C ALA A 107 -8.19 -2.75 4.61
N ALA A 108 -8.04 -3.67 3.64
CA ALA A 108 -9.17 -4.28 2.95
C ALA A 108 -10.08 -5.03 3.93
N GLN A 109 -9.51 -5.80 4.86
CA GLN A 109 -10.29 -6.53 5.88
C GLN A 109 -11.12 -5.58 6.75
N HIS A 110 -10.54 -4.47 7.23
CA HIS A 110 -11.27 -3.45 7.98
C HIS A 110 -12.39 -2.82 7.16
N MET A 111 -12.15 -2.49 5.89
CA MET A 111 -13.21 -1.95 5.02
C MET A 111 -14.33 -2.97 4.78
N ARG A 112 -14.02 -4.25 4.56
CA ARG A 112 -15.01 -5.33 4.45
C ARG A 112 -15.80 -5.51 5.75
N HIS A 113 -15.17 -5.31 6.91
CA HIS A 113 -15.84 -5.35 8.20
C HIS A 113 -16.80 -4.15 8.38
N ALA A 114 -16.36 -2.94 8.04
CA ALA A 114 -17.19 -1.74 8.03
C ALA A 114 -18.44 -1.92 7.14
N VAL A 115 -18.31 -2.55 5.97
CA VAL A 115 -19.45 -2.86 5.09
C VAL A 115 -20.48 -3.79 5.77
N LYS A 116 -20.03 -4.77 6.57
CA LYS A 116 -20.92 -5.69 7.30
C LYS A 116 -21.69 -4.97 8.42
N LEU A 117 -21.03 -4.01 9.09
CA LEU A 117 -21.60 -3.26 10.21
C LEU A 117 -22.38 -2.01 9.79
N PHE A 118 -22.39 -1.68 8.50
CA PHE A 118 -22.84 -0.39 7.98
C PHE A 118 -24.21 0.10 8.49
N ASP A 119 -25.19 -0.80 8.53
CA ASP A 119 -26.56 -0.49 8.96
C ASP A 119 -26.78 -0.66 10.48
N GLN A 120 -25.80 -1.24 11.18
CA GLN A 120 -25.91 -1.67 12.58
C GLN A 120 -25.21 -0.69 13.53
N ASP A 121 -23.97 -0.32 13.23
CA ASP A 121 -23.13 0.47 14.12
C ASP A 121 -22.28 1.47 13.31
N ARG A 122 -22.74 2.72 13.31
CA ARG A 122 -22.03 3.81 12.64
C ARG A 122 -20.69 4.15 13.29
N GLY A 123 -20.56 3.94 14.60
CA GLY A 123 -19.32 4.19 15.32
C GLY A 123 -18.24 3.18 14.93
N ALA A 124 -18.61 1.89 14.89
CA ALA A 124 -17.71 0.83 14.44
C ALA A 124 -17.29 1.01 12.97
N VAL A 125 -18.20 1.43 12.08
CA VAL A 125 -17.89 1.73 10.67
C VAL A 125 -16.83 2.83 10.55
N ALA A 126 -17.01 3.94 11.29
CA ALA A 126 -16.05 5.04 11.27
C ALA A 126 -14.68 4.62 11.82
N HIS A 127 -14.67 3.83 12.90
CA HIS A 127 -13.46 3.30 13.50
C HIS A 127 -12.70 2.38 12.54
N ASP A 128 -13.36 1.41 11.90
CA ASP A 128 -12.72 0.52 10.93
C ASP A 128 -12.18 1.28 9.71
N ALA A 129 -12.94 2.26 9.21
CA ALA A 129 -12.49 3.09 8.10
C ALA A 129 -11.23 3.91 8.46
N GLN A 130 -11.15 4.41 9.71
CA GLN A 130 -9.96 5.13 10.21
C GLN A 130 -8.75 4.20 10.38
N LEU A 131 -8.96 2.97 10.87
CA LEU A 131 -7.89 1.97 10.94
C LEU A 131 -7.35 1.62 9.56
N ALA A 132 -8.24 1.35 8.60
CA ALA A 132 -7.85 1.09 7.22
C ALA A 132 -7.07 2.25 6.58
N LEU A 133 -7.48 3.50 6.82
CA LEU A 133 -6.74 4.68 6.34
C LEU A 133 -5.34 4.76 6.96
N THR A 134 -5.22 4.52 8.27
CA THR A 134 -3.92 4.52 8.96
C THR A 134 -2.98 3.45 8.38
N LEU A 135 -3.50 2.26 8.10
CA LEU A 135 -2.76 1.17 7.48
C LEU A 135 -2.34 1.52 6.05
N ALA A 136 -3.23 2.12 5.26
CA ALA A 136 -2.95 2.56 3.89
C ALA A 136 -1.83 3.61 3.84
N LEU A 137 -1.82 4.58 4.76
CA LEU A 137 -0.76 5.59 4.85
C LEU A 137 0.61 4.96 5.21
N ARG A 138 0.62 3.94 6.07
CA ARG A 138 1.84 3.18 6.36
C ARG A 138 2.30 2.37 5.14
N ALA A 139 1.37 1.74 4.41
CA ALA A 139 1.68 1.02 3.19
C ALA A 139 2.31 1.93 2.12
N LEU A 140 1.77 3.16 1.96
CA LEU A 140 2.38 4.19 1.10
C LEU A 140 3.81 4.53 1.51
N SER A 141 4.08 4.66 2.81
CA SER A 141 5.43 4.93 3.31
C SER A 141 6.42 3.82 2.91
N HIS A 142 6.00 2.55 3.02
CA HIS A 142 6.81 1.41 2.58
C HIS A 142 7.01 1.40 1.06
N GLY A 143 5.94 1.62 0.28
CA GLY A 143 6.05 1.73 -1.19
C GLY A 143 6.99 2.85 -1.64
N ASN A 144 6.95 4.00 -0.97
CA ASN A 144 7.83 5.13 -1.24
C ASN A 144 9.29 4.84 -0.87
N GLU A 145 9.54 4.09 0.22
CA GLU A 145 10.89 3.64 0.56
C GLU A 145 11.43 2.65 -0.49
N ALA A 146 10.60 1.72 -0.96
CA ALA A 146 10.99 0.81 -2.05
C ALA A 146 11.37 1.59 -3.32
N ALA A 147 10.59 2.61 -3.69
CA ALA A 147 10.89 3.48 -4.82
C ALA A 147 12.22 4.25 -4.64
N ARG A 148 12.52 4.73 -3.41
CA ARG A 148 13.82 5.36 -3.11
C ARG A 148 14.99 4.39 -3.29
N LEU A 149 14.83 3.14 -2.82
CA LEU A 149 15.84 2.10 -2.98
C LEU A 149 16.05 1.75 -4.47
N PHE A 150 14.97 1.72 -5.25
CA PHE A 150 15.04 1.51 -6.70
C PHE A 150 15.85 2.60 -7.42
N VAL A 151 15.59 3.88 -7.13
CA VAL A 151 16.34 5.00 -7.72
C VAL A 151 17.83 4.90 -7.40
N ARG A 152 18.19 4.42 -6.21
CA ARG A 152 19.60 4.18 -5.85
C ARG A 152 20.24 3.07 -6.67
N LEU A 153 19.51 2.00 -6.99
CA LEU A 153 20.00 0.93 -7.87
C LEU A 153 20.31 1.49 -9.26
N ALA A 154 19.36 2.23 -9.84
CA ALA A 154 19.52 2.84 -11.16
C ALA A 154 20.68 3.85 -11.25
N ALA A 155 21.03 4.51 -10.14
CA ALA A 155 22.14 5.46 -10.08
C ALA A 155 23.53 4.79 -9.92
N VAL A 156 23.58 3.52 -9.51
CA VAL A 156 24.83 2.74 -9.42
C VAL A 156 25.17 2.09 -10.78
N ASP A 157 24.16 1.84 -11.61
CA ASP A 157 24.31 1.19 -12.92
C ASP A 157 24.52 2.18 -14.10
N ALA A 158 24.57 3.50 -13.85
CA ALA A 158 24.71 4.59 -14.83
C ALA A 158 26.09 5.25 -14.80
#